data_AF-A0A183B7F9-F1
#
_entry.id   AF-A0A183B7F9-F1
#
_cell.length_a   1.000
_cell.length_b   1.000
_cell.length_c   1.000
_cell.angle_alpha   90.00
_cell.angle_beta   90.00
_cell.angle_gamma   90.00
#
_symmetry.space_group_name_H-M   'P 1'
#
loop_
_entity.id
_entity.type
_entity.pdbx_description
1 polymer ?
#
loop_
_entity_poly.entity_id
_entity_poly.type
_entity_poly.pdbx_seq_one_letter_code
_entity_poly.pdbx_strand_id
1 'polypeptide(L)'
;MTNQADRHRCKSTNSTLCPGSMDVLKGVPSICKFLFILAGVVALVEVKSSLGNPALAISSRLQYLGATVARTLGPSVTHVVFRNGSESLLAAAKKAKKHIVTPAWVKACQTYNFRVVESSFAVTEKQDITMLEVSHDATAGTAESAPLDRLLDPSSVPRMLVILT
;
A
#
# COMPACT_ATOMS: atom_id res chain seq x y z
N MET A 1 67.44 -17.62 12.03
CA MET A 1 66.68 -18.34 10.98
C MET A 1 65.21 -18.04 11.20
N THR A 2 64.62 -17.25 10.28
CA THR A 2 63.21 -17.19 9.83
C THR A 2 62.06 -17.24 10.86
N ASN A 3 61.32 -16.12 11.05
CA ASN A 3 59.97 -15.79 10.46
C ASN A 3 58.80 -16.50 11.18
N GLN A 4 57.56 -16.01 11.34
CA GLN A 4 56.82 -14.76 11.11
C GLN A 4 55.34 -15.07 11.44
N ALA A 5 54.54 -14.08 11.86
CA ALA A 5 53.07 -13.89 11.70
C ALA A 5 52.47 -13.22 12.96
N ASP A 6 52.39 -11.89 12.99
CA ASP A 6 51.21 -11.05 12.60
C ASP A 6 50.11 -11.03 13.68
N ARG A 7 50.02 -9.97 14.52
CA ARG A 7 49.36 -8.65 14.30
C ARG A 7 47.89 -8.80 13.87
N HIS A 8 46.87 -8.16 14.44
CA HIS A 8 46.69 -6.76 14.88
C HIS A 8 45.54 -6.73 15.92
N ARG A 9 45.75 -6.32 17.17
CA ARG A 9 45.53 -4.95 17.71
C ARG A 9 44.26 -4.24 17.22
N CYS A 10 43.16 -4.43 17.95
CA CYS A 10 42.02 -3.52 17.92
C CYS A 10 42.29 -2.37 18.90
N LYS A 11 42.47 -1.14 18.39
CA LYS A 11 42.53 0.08 19.19
C LYS A 11 41.29 0.91 18.91
N SER A 12 40.59 1.24 19.99
CA SER A 12 39.52 2.22 20.05
C SER A 12 39.97 3.57 19.48
N THR A 13 39.21 4.09 18.52
CA THR A 13 39.07 5.53 18.29
C THR A 13 37.61 5.83 17.93
N ASN A 14 37.03 6.71 18.74
CA ASN A 14 35.80 7.46 18.55
C ASN A 14 35.62 7.94 17.10
N SER A 15 34.52 7.56 16.44
CA SER A 15 34.11 8.17 15.18
C SER A 15 32.59 8.32 15.12
N THR A 16 32.17 9.56 15.34
CA THR A 16 31.06 10.25 14.69
C THR A 16 30.69 9.58 13.35
N LEU A 17 29.57 8.88 13.29
CA LEU A 17 28.99 8.46 12.02
C LEU A 17 28.29 9.67 11.41
N CYS A 18 28.95 10.26 10.42
CA CYS A 18 28.45 11.33 9.59
C CYS A 18 27.13 10.93 8.90
N PRO A 19 26.16 11.85 8.77
CA PRO A 19 25.05 11.71 7.83
C PRO A 19 25.58 12.05 6.44
N GLY A 20 25.77 11.04 5.59
CA GLY A 20 26.19 11.27 4.21
C GLY A 20 26.72 10.02 3.52
N SER A 21 25.81 9.19 3.01
CA SER A 21 26.11 8.33 1.87
C SER A 21 24.82 7.83 1.22
N MET A 22 24.16 8.73 0.48
CA MET A 22 23.24 8.34 -0.59
C MET A 22 23.49 9.24 -1.82
N ASP A 23 24.77 9.35 -2.22
CA ASP A 23 25.17 10.12 -3.41
C ASP A 23 25.93 9.24 -4.41
N VAL A 24 25.31 8.15 -4.86
CA VAL A 24 25.73 7.46 -6.10
C VAL A 24 24.50 6.97 -6.86
N LEU A 25 23.66 7.89 -7.36
CA LEU A 25 22.66 7.56 -8.39
C LEU A 25 22.47 8.73 -9.38
N LYS A 26 23.57 9.22 -9.98
CA LYS A 26 23.48 10.02 -11.21
C LYS A 26 23.27 9.06 -12.38
N GLY A 27 22.02 8.78 -12.75
CA GLY A 27 21.72 8.09 -14.01
C GLY A 27 20.70 6.94 -13.96
N VAL A 28 20.02 6.69 -12.84
CA VAL A 28 18.85 5.80 -12.85
C VAL A 28 17.66 6.62 -13.37
N PRO A 29 16.90 6.18 -14.39
CA PRO A 29 15.62 6.82 -14.71
C PRO A 29 14.80 6.91 -13.43
N SER A 30 13.95 7.93 -13.29
CA SER A 30 13.29 8.42 -12.06
C SER A 30 12.36 7.42 -11.32
N ILE A 31 12.65 6.12 -11.35
CA ILE A 31 12.03 5.02 -10.61
C ILE A 31 11.91 5.34 -9.11
N CYS A 32 12.83 6.15 -8.56
CA CYS A 32 12.78 6.63 -7.19
C CYS A 32 11.53 7.46 -6.88
N LYS A 33 10.90 8.13 -7.86
CA LYS A 33 9.64 8.87 -7.61
C LYS A 33 8.43 7.95 -7.42
N PHE A 34 8.48 6.72 -7.93
CA PHE A 34 7.38 5.76 -7.85
C PHE A 34 7.42 4.91 -6.56
N LEU A 35 8.59 4.79 -5.92
CA LEU A 35 8.78 3.90 -4.76
C LEU A 35 8.55 4.59 -3.39
N PHE A 36 8.38 5.91 -3.36
CA PHE A 36 8.27 6.67 -2.11
C PHE A 36 6.95 7.44 -1.96
N ILE A 37 5.91 7.01 -2.67
CA ILE A 37 4.57 7.64 -2.62
C ILE A 37 4.04 7.70 -1.18
N LEU A 38 4.33 6.67 -0.38
CA LEU A 38 3.91 6.58 1.01
C LEU A 38 5.04 6.89 2.02
N ALA A 39 6.09 7.61 1.61
CA ALA A 39 7.15 8.03 2.52
C ALA A 39 6.59 8.77 3.76
N GLY A 40 7.07 8.39 4.95
CA GLY A 40 6.61 8.92 6.24
C GLY A 40 5.30 8.33 6.76
N VAL A 41 4.64 7.42 6.03
CA VAL A 41 3.53 6.62 6.58
C VAL A 41 4.10 5.51 7.46
N VAL A 42 3.57 5.40 8.67
CA VAL A 42 3.73 4.24 9.54
C VAL A 42 2.34 3.61 9.67
N ALA A 43 2.15 2.48 8.99
CA ALA A 43 0.86 1.82 8.87
C ALA A 43 0.77 0.58 9.76
N LEU A 44 -0.34 0.44 10.46
CA LEU A 44 -0.77 -0.81 11.07
C LEU A 44 -1.81 -1.46 10.18
N VAL A 45 -1.69 -2.76 9.89
CA VAL A 45 -2.62 -3.48 9.01
C VAL A 45 -3.43 -4.46 9.83
N GLU A 46 -4.75 -4.26 9.88
CA GLU A 46 -5.71 -5.16 10.52
C GLU A 46 -6.83 -5.46 9.52
N VAL A 47 -6.64 -6.54 8.74
CA VAL A 47 -7.62 -6.97 7.74
C VAL A 47 -7.92 -8.44 7.93
N LYS A 48 -9.19 -8.78 8.10
CA LYS A 48 -9.66 -10.16 8.16
C LYS A 48 -10.58 -10.45 6.98
N SER A 49 -10.44 -11.65 6.41
CA SER A 49 -11.31 -12.18 5.36
C SER A 49 -11.60 -13.66 5.65
N SER A 50 -12.74 -14.17 5.20
CA SER A 50 -13.10 -15.59 5.29
C SER A 50 -12.21 -16.48 4.41
N LEU A 51 -11.68 -15.92 3.32
CA LEU A 51 -10.86 -16.63 2.33
C LEU A 51 -9.35 -16.62 2.66
N GLY A 52 -8.96 -16.02 3.79
CA GLY A 52 -7.57 -15.96 4.24
C GLY A 52 -7.18 -14.62 4.85
N ASN A 53 -5.88 -14.45 5.11
CA ASN A 53 -5.34 -13.23 5.71
C ASN A 53 -4.61 -12.37 4.67
N PRO A 54 -5.27 -11.36 4.06
CA PRO A 54 -4.64 -10.49 3.08
C PRO A 54 -3.67 -9.48 3.71
N ALA A 55 -3.53 -9.42 5.04
CA ALA A 55 -2.68 -8.44 5.72
C ALA A 55 -1.22 -8.53 5.26
N LEU A 56 -0.72 -9.72 4.95
CA LEU A 56 0.66 -9.89 4.47
C LEU A 56 0.85 -9.23 3.10
N ALA A 57 -0.05 -9.47 2.14
CA ALA A 57 0.02 -8.88 0.82
C ALA A 57 -0.10 -7.35 0.87
N ILE A 58 -1.01 -6.84 1.71
CA ILE A 58 -1.19 -5.40 1.92
C ILE A 58 0.08 -4.79 2.56
N SER A 59 0.69 -5.48 3.52
CA SER A 59 1.94 -5.04 4.17
C SER A 59 3.09 -4.96 3.19
N SER A 60 3.27 -5.98 2.34
CA SER A 60 4.28 -5.96 1.28
C SER A 60 4.07 -4.82 0.30
N ARG A 61 2.80 -4.51 -0.04
CA ARG A 61 2.48 -3.39 -0.93
C ARG A 61 2.78 -2.04 -0.28
N LEU A 62 2.46 -1.86 1.00
CA LEU A 62 2.80 -0.66 1.76
C LEU A 62 4.31 -0.42 1.78
N GLN A 63 5.09 -1.46 2.06
CA GLN A 63 6.56 -1.38 2.06
C GLN A 63 7.12 -1.04 0.68
N TYR A 64 6.58 -1.68 -0.37
CA TYR A 64 6.96 -1.38 -1.75
C TYR A 64 6.70 0.09 -2.15
N LEU A 65 5.67 0.71 -1.58
CA LEU A 65 5.33 2.12 -1.79
C LEU A 65 6.09 3.07 -0.85
N GLY A 66 7.01 2.56 -0.02
CA GLY A 66 7.85 3.37 0.86
C GLY A 66 7.27 3.66 2.25
N ALA A 67 6.20 2.95 2.65
CA ALA A 67 5.66 3.03 4.00
C ALA A 67 6.38 2.06 4.96
N THR A 68 6.40 2.40 6.24
CA THR A 68 6.82 1.48 7.31
C THR A 68 5.60 0.75 7.86
N VAL A 69 5.71 -0.56 8.10
CA VAL A 69 4.62 -1.36 8.67
C VAL A 69 4.91 -1.65 10.14
N ALA A 70 4.01 -1.24 11.02
CA ALA A 70 4.05 -1.51 12.45
C ALA A 70 3.23 -2.76 12.81
N ARG A 71 3.63 -3.47 13.87
CA ARG A 71 2.92 -4.65 14.39
C ARG A 71 1.89 -4.32 15.47
N THR A 72 1.98 -3.14 16.06
CA THR A 72 1.17 -2.73 17.21
C THR A 72 0.81 -1.27 17.08
N LEU A 73 -0.36 -0.89 17.62
CA LEU A 73 -0.80 0.51 17.65
C LEU A 73 0.07 1.29 18.64
N GLY A 74 1.03 2.03 18.10
CA GLY A 74 1.93 2.90 18.86
C GLY A 74 1.73 4.39 18.51
N PRO A 75 2.41 5.30 19.22
CA PRO A 75 2.33 6.73 18.97
C PRO A 75 2.81 7.11 17.56
N SER A 76 3.84 6.42 17.05
CA SER A 76 4.42 6.64 15.72
C SER A 76 3.52 6.18 14.57
N VAL A 77 2.50 5.36 14.83
CA VAL A 77 1.55 4.91 13.80
C VAL A 77 0.76 6.12 13.32
N THR A 78 0.71 6.32 12.00
CA THR A 78 -0.07 7.40 11.38
C THR A 78 -1.34 6.87 10.73
N HIS A 79 -1.28 5.64 10.20
CA HIS A 79 -2.37 5.02 9.45
C HIS A 79 -2.73 3.64 10.02
N VAL A 80 -4.02 3.33 10.01
CA VAL A 80 -4.54 1.99 10.28
C VAL A 80 -5.32 1.55 9.05
N VAL A 81 -4.82 0.54 8.35
CA VAL A 81 -5.53 -0.10 7.24
C VAL A 81 -6.44 -1.16 7.82
N PHE A 82 -7.74 -0.91 7.78
CA PHE A 82 -8.73 -1.69 8.51
C PHE A 82 -9.81 -2.26 7.59
N ARG A 83 -10.14 -3.55 7.77
CA ARG A 83 -11.35 -4.19 7.23
C ARG A 83 -11.70 -5.43 8.05
N ASN A 84 -12.89 -5.41 8.66
CA ASN A 84 -13.40 -6.51 9.49
C ASN A 84 -12.45 -6.95 10.62
N GLY A 85 -11.68 -5.99 11.17
CA GLY A 85 -10.67 -6.21 12.20
C GLY A 85 -11.23 -6.19 13.62
N SER A 86 -10.34 -6.11 14.63
CA SER A 86 -10.75 -5.91 16.04
C SER A 86 -11.40 -4.54 16.26
N GLU A 87 -12.59 -4.51 16.84
CA GLU A 87 -13.28 -3.27 17.22
C GLU A 87 -12.51 -2.48 18.29
N SER A 88 -11.84 -3.17 19.22
CA SER A 88 -10.99 -2.54 20.23
C SER A 88 -9.85 -1.74 19.60
N LEU A 89 -9.24 -2.29 18.54
CA LEU A 89 -8.22 -1.57 17.78
C LEU A 89 -8.81 -0.36 17.05
N LEU A 90 -9.97 -0.54 16.42
CA LEU A 90 -10.67 0.54 15.71
C LEU A 90 -11.00 1.70 16.67
N ALA A 91 -11.55 1.41 17.84
CA ALA A 91 -11.86 2.40 18.87
C ALA A 91 -10.61 3.11 19.37
N ALA A 92 -9.52 2.38 19.63
CA ALA A 92 -8.25 2.96 20.06
C ALA A 92 -7.65 3.89 18.98
N ALA A 93 -7.70 3.48 17.71
CA ALA A 93 -7.24 4.30 16.58
C ALA A 93 -8.07 5.58 16.41
N LYS A 94 -9.40 5.49 16.55
CA LYS A 94 -10.32 6.64 16.53
C LYS A 94 -9.98 7.63 17.65
N LYS A 95 -9.82 7.13 18.89
CA LYS A 95 -9.45 7.94 20.06
C LYS A 95 -8.11 8.65 19.86
N ALA A 96 -7.13 7.97 19.27
CA ALA A 96 -5.82 8.51 18.96
C ALA A 96 -5.79 9.38 17.68
N LYS A 97 -6.94 9.65 17.05
CA LYS A 97 -7.10 10.45 15.83
C LYS A 97 -6.17 10.00 14.70
N LYS A 98 -5.97 8.68 14.56
CA LYS A 98 -5.20 8.11 13.46
C LYS A 98 -6.05 8.04 12.18
N HIS A 99 -5.42 8.05 11.02
CA HIS A 99 -6.13 7.85 9.75
C HIS A 99 -6.54 6.38 9.64
N ILE A 100 -7.84 6.11 9.67
CA ILE A 100 -8.37 4.75 9.52
C ILE A 100 -8.91 4.62 8.09
N VAL A 101 -8.23 3.83 7.28
CA VAL A 101 -8.49 3.69 5.84
C VAL A 101 -8.81 2.26 5.47
N THR A 102 -9.58 2.07 4.39
CA THR A 102 -9.83 0.75 3.81
C THR A 102 -8.62 0.26 2.99
N PRO A 103 -8.48 -1.05 2.73
CA PRO A 103 -7.45 -1.58 1.84
C PRO A 103 -7.44 -0.99 0.42
N ALA A 104 -8.59 -0.46 -0.03
CA ALA A 104 -8.72 0.20 -1.32
C ALA A 104 -7.84 1.46 -1.43
N TRP A 105 -7.53 2.14 -0.32
CA TRP A 105 -6.62 3.28 -0.31
C TRP A 105 -5.22 2.90 -0.77
N VAL A 106 -4.69 1.76 -0.30
CA VAL A 106 -3.35 1.27 -0.70
C VAL A 106 -3.33 0.95 -2.19
N LYS A 107 -4.40 0.30 -2.69
CA LYS A 107 -4.57 0.02 -4.11
C LYS A 107 -4.61 1.31 -4.93
N ALA A 108 -5.39 2.31 -4.50
CA ALA A 108 -5.49 3.60 -5.18
C ALA A 108 -4.14 4.34 -5.22
N CYS A 109 -3.40 4.37 -4.11
CA CYS A 109 -2.07 4.98 -4.07
C CYS A 109 -1.09 4.31 -5.05
N GLN A 110 -1.18 2.98 -5.18
CA GLN A 110 -0.45 2.24 -6.20
C GLN A 110 -0.90 2.57 -7.63
N THR A 111 -2.20 2.56 -7.89
CA THR A 111 -2.75 2.71 -9.25
C THR A 111 -2.49 4.10 -9.81
N TYR A 112 -2.73 5.14 -9.02
CA TYR A 112 -2.56 6.51 -9.47
C TYR A 112 -1.15 7.04 -9.25
N ASN A 113 -0.31 6.29 -8.55
CA ASN A 113 1.07 6.63 -8.30
C ASN A 113 1.27 7.96 -7.55
N PHE A 114 0.33 8.30 -6.67
CA PHE A 114 0.42 9.44 -5.75
C PHE A 114 -0.31 9.11 -4.45
N ARG A 115 -0.01 9.82 -3.34
CA ARG A 115 -0.71 9.61 -2.08
C ARG A 115 -2.10 10.20 -2.20
N VAL A 116 -3.10 9.32 -2.31
CA VAL A 116 -4.50 9.72 -2.35
C VAL A 116 -4.94 10.15 -0.96
N VAL A 117 -5.85 11.13 -0.89
CA VAL A 117 -6.40 11.63 0.37
C VAL A 117 -7.10 10.51 1.14
N GLU A 118 -6.79 10.41 2.43
CA GLU A 118 -7.25 9.34 3.32
C GLU A 118 -8.77 9.36 3.53
N SER A 119 -9.37 10.56 3.56
CA SER A 119 -10.82 10.74 3.78
C SER A 119 -11.68 10.08 2.70
N SER A 120 -11.19 9.98 1.47
CA SER A 120 -11.89 9.30 0.36
C SER A 120 -12.04 7.79 0.58
N PHE A 121 -11.29 7.22 1.53
CA PHE A 121 -11.27 5.80 1.84
C PHE A 121 -11.46 5.53 3.34
N ALA A 122 -12.03 6.47 4.08
CA ALA A 122 -12.25 6.33 5.51
C ALA A 122 -13.21 5.17 5.82
N VAL A 123 -12.90 4.38 6.86
CA VAL A 123 -13.80 3.32 7.32
C VAL A 123 -14.99 3.96 8.02
N THR A 124 -16.14 3.94 7.36
CA THR A 124 -17.43 4.28 7.97
C THR A 124 -18.07 3.00 8.49
N GLU A 125 -18.74 3.06 9.63
CA GLU A 125 -19.36 1.92 10.33
C GLU A 125 -20.43 1.17 9.51
N LYS A 126 -20.73 1.63 8.29
CA LYS A 126 -21.84 1.16 7.45
C LYS A 126 -21.43 0.47 6.15
N GLN A 127 -20.13 0.25 5.90
CA GLN A 127 -19.73 -0.45 4.67
C GLN A 127 -19.76 -1.96 4.88
N ASP A 128 -20.99 -2.46 4.80
CA ASP A 128 -21.28 -3.84 4.47
C ASP A 128 -20.51 -4.29 3.23
N ILE A 129 -20.15 -5.55 3.32
CA ILE A 129 -19.47 -6.38 2.37
C ILE A 129 -20.28 -6.41 1.06
N THR A 130 -19.96 -5.59 0.07
CA THR A 130 -20.35 -5.87 -1.33
C THR A 130 -19.15 -5.74 -2.25
N MET A 131 -18.27 -6.73 -2.14
CA MET A 131 -17.49 -7.27 -3.25
C MET A 131 -17.68 -8.78 -3.17
N LEU A 132 -18.86 -9.23 -3.59
CA LEU A 132 -19.07 -10.61 -4.01
C LEU A 132 -18.89 -10.62 -5.53
N GLU A 133 -17.84 -11.28 -5.99
CA GLU A 133 -17.84 -11.96 -7.30
C GLU A 133 -19.00 -12.99 -7.26
N VAL A 134 -19.73 -13.41 -8.30
CA VAL A 134 -19.54 -13.61 -9.74
C VAL A 134 -20.95 -13.68 -10.35
N SER A 135 -21.15 -13.26 -11.60
CA SER A 135 -22.20 -13.86 -12.45
C SER A 135 -21.68 -14.03 -13.87
N HIS A 136 -20.85 -15.05 -14.06
CA HIS A 136 -20.89 -15.84 -15.29
C HIS A 136 -22.01 -16.85 -15.08
N ASP A 137 -23.11 -16.68 -15.78
CA ASP A 137 -24.06 -17.76 -16.00
C ASP A 137 -23.98 -18.12 -17.48
N ALA A 138 -23.39 -19.28 -17.76
CA ALA A 138 -23.32 -19.88 -19.08
C ALA A 138 -24.57 -20.76 -19.23
N THR A 139 -25.65 -20.19 -19.74
CA THR A 139 -26.81 -20.99 -20.16
C THR A 139 -26.50 -21.61 -21.52
N ALA A 140 -26.34 -22.94 -21.54
CA ALA A 140 -26.32 -23.72 -22.78
C ALA A 140 -27.75 -23.78 -23.34
N GLY A 141 -27.93 -23.25 -24.56
CA GLY A 141 -29.20 -23.24 -25.27
C GLY A 141 -29.03 -22.78 -26.73
N THR A 142 -28.61 -23.72 -27.57
CA THR A 142 -28.89 -23.93 -29.00
C THR A 142 -29.32 -22.75 -29.90
N ALA A 143 -28.48 -22.54 -30.94
CA ALA A 143 -28.75 -22.04 -32.30
C ALA A 143 -29.34 -20.63 -32.51
N GLU A 144 -28.60 -19.75 -33.21
CA GLU A 144 -28.95 -19.25 -34.55
C GLU A 144 -27.83 -18.32 -35.08
N SER A 145 -27.71 -18.24 -36.40
CA SER A 145 -26.58 -17.80 -37.21
C SER A 145 -26.43 -16.28 -37.46
N ALA A 146 -25.17 -15.79 -37.32
CA ALA A 146 -24.48 -14.70 -38.09
C ALA A 146 -25.01 -13.24 -38.03
N PRO A 147 -24.27 -12.19 -38.50
CA PRO A 147 -22.81 -11.99 -38.71
C PRO A 147 -22.25 -10.67 -38.09
N LEU A 148 -20.94 -10.44 -38.34
CA LEU A 148 -20.09 -9.25 -38.14
C LEU A 148 -20.81 -7.89 -38.06
N ASP A 149 -20.32 -7.05 -37.12
CA ASP A 149 -19.89 -5.65 -37.29
C ASP A 149 -20.38 -4.74 -36.14
N ARG A 150 -19.50 -4.42 -35.18
CA ARG A 150 -19.50 -3.10 -34.53
C ARG A 150 -18.21 -2.78 -33.80
N LEU A 151 -17.51 -1.85 -34.43
CA LEU A 151 -16.39 -1.05 -34.01
C LEU A 151 -16.46 -0.55 -32.55
N LEU A 152 -15.27 -0.47 -31.95
CA LEU A 152 -14.75 0.66 -31.15
C LEU A 152 -15.79 1.70 -30.71
N ASP A 153 -16.17 1.68 -29.43
CA ASP A 153 -16.76 2.83 -28.76
C ASP A 153 -15.75 3.46 -27.79
N PRO A 154 -15.04 4.54 -28.18
CA PRO A 154 -14.12 5.25 -27.30
C PRO A 154 -14.81 6.17 -26.27
N SER A 155 -16.14 6.07 -26.07
CA SER A 155 -16.86 6.92 -25.12
C SER A 155 -16.88 6.41 -23.67
N SER A 156 -16.34 5.23 -23.36
CA SER A 156 -16.36 4.70 -21.99
C SER A 156 -15.12 5.10 -21.17
N VAL A 157 -14.92 6.42 -21.03
CA VAL A 157 -14.04 7.00 -20.00
C VAL A 157 -14.89 7.85 -19.04
N PRO A 158 -15.05 7.46 -17.77
CA PRO A 158 -15.81 8.27 -16.82
C PRO A 158 -15.07 9.58 -16.53
N ARG A 159 -15.73 10.70 -16.85
CA ARG A 159 -15.26 12.07 -16.58
C ARG A 159 -15.25 12.29 -15.07
N MET A 160 -14.05 12.37 -14.48
CA MET A 160 -13.87 12.85 -13.11
C MET A 160 -14.15 14.36 -13.09
N LEU A 161 -15.24 14.76 -12.42
CA LEU A 161 -15.59 16.15 -12.19
C LEU A 161 -14.66 16.72 -11.11
N VAL A 162 -13.73 17.58 -11.52
CA VAL A 162 -12.94 18.42 -10.61
C VAL A 162 -13.78 19.65 -10.29
N ILE A 163 -14.33 19.73 -9.08
CA ILE A 163 -14.93 20.98 -8.58
C ILE A 163 -13.84 21.73 -7.82
N LEU A 164 -13.34 22.80 -8.43
CA LEU A 164 -12.65 23.88 -7.72
C LEU A 164 -13.67 25.01 -7.54
N THR A 165 -13.89 25.42 -6.29
CA THR A 165 -14.43 26.73 -5.92
C THR A 165 -13.50 27.33 -4.89
#